data_AF-A0AAV4Z8K7-F1
#
_entry.id   AF-A0AAV4Z8K7-F1
#
_cell.length_a   1.000
_cell.length_b   1.000
_cell.length_c   1.000
_cell.angle_alpha   90.00
_cell.angle_beta   90.00
_cell.angle_gamma   90.00
#
_symmetry.space_group_name_H-M   'P 1'
#
loop_
_entity.id
_entity.type
_entity.pdbx_description
1 polymer ?
#
loop_
_entity_poly.entity_id
_entity_poly.type
_entity_poly.pdbx_seq_one_letter_code
_entity_poly.pdbx_strand_id
1 'polypeptide(L)'
;MVLDLPVTFSMRTVLAGYRFPFRWNPTHRARVGLLPRNGTAADIVWCAVEPCFVFHVANAYDDADGRVVVDVVAYERVFASAGGGLDTPGRLERWTADPATGRVDRRVIDSAPQEFPRIDERRFGRPHRYVYTGSVPADGNTQLVGATQIYKHDLATGERRVHEFGADRVPGEFVFVPAGPEAGEDEGWLVGLVIDTASDTTDFTILDAGAFEAPPVATIPLGHRIPPGFHGNWFPNQRAE
;
A
#
# COMPACT_ATOMS: atom_id res chain seq x y z
N MET A 1 -6.48 7.91 -12.74
CA MET A 1 -6.69 6.46 -12.88
C MET A 1 -7.84 6.04 -11.98
N VAL A 2 -8.68 5.12 -12.44
CA VAL A 2 -9.83 4.57 -11.69
C VAL A 2 -9.73 3.05 -11.68
N LEU A 3 -9.81 2.43 -10.52
CA LEU A 3 -9.81 0.97 -10.39
C LEU A 3 -11.27 0.49 -10.28
N ASP A 4 -11.76 -0.20 -11.31
CA ASP A 4 -13.10 -0.80 -11.34
C ASP A 4 -12.93 -2.32 -11.22
N LEU A 5 -12.93 -2.80 -9.97
CA LEU A 5 -12.53 -4.14 -9.57
C LEU A 5 -13.74 -4.96 -9.06
N PRO A 6 -13.67 -6.30 -9.02
CA PRO A 6 -14.82 -7.18 -8.86
C PRO A 6 -15.29 -7.33 -7.41
N VAL A 7 -15.27 -6.24 -6.63
CA VAL A 7 -15.98 -6.15 -5.35
C VAL A 7 -17.12 -5.18 -5.53
N THR A 8 -18.34 -5.70 -5.55
CA THR A 8 -19.54 -4.89 -5.79
C THR A 8 -20.49 -4.97 -4.61
N PHE A 9 -21.37 -4.00 -4.51
CA PHE A 9 -22.49 -4.06 -3.58
C PHE A 9 -23.40 -5.26 -3.89
N SER A 10 -23.78 -6.01 -2.86
CA SER A 10 -24.60 -7.22 -2.96
C SER A 10 -25.89 -7.05 -2.16
N MET A 11 -27.00 -6.90 -2.86
CA MET A 11 -28.31 -6.79 -2.20
C MET A 11 -28.75 -8.09 -1.52
N ARG A 12 -28.32 -9.24 -2.05
CA ARG A 12 -28.48 -10.54 -1.37
C ARG A 12 -27.79 -10.54 0.01
N THR A 13 -26.63 -9.93 0.12
CA THR A 13 -25.87 -9.84 1.38
C THR A 13 -26.58 -8.95 2.40
N VAL A 14 -27.16 -7.83 1.96
CA VAL A 14 -28.00 -6.97 2.82
C VAL A 14 -29.22 -7.73 3.32
N LEU A 15 -29.96 -8.39 2.42
CA LEU A 15 -31.16 -9.16 2.79
C LEU A 15 -30.86 -10.33 3.73
N ALA A 16 -29.64 -10.88 3.67
CA ALA A 16 -29.17 -11.90 4.61
C ALA A 16 -28.71 -11.33 5.98
N GLY A 17 -28.81 -10.01 6.20
CA GLY A 17 -28.56 -9.37 7.49
C GLY A 17 -27.10 -8.99 7.77
N TYR A 18 -26.20 -9.10 6.78
CA TYR A 18 -24.80 -8.72 6.97
C TYR A 18 -24.62 -7.19 6.96
N ARG A 19 -23.86 -6.66 7.91
CA ARG A 19 -23.53 -5.22 8.01
C ARG A 19 -22.55 -4.73 6.95
N PHE A 20 -21.75 -5.63 6.38
CA PHE A 20 -20.80 -5.31 5.30
C PHE A 20 -21.32 -5.89 3.97
N PRO A 21 -21.93 -5.06 3.10
CA PRO A 21 -22.69 -5.53 1.94
C PRO A 21 -21.87 -5.68 0.65
N PHE A 22 -20.55 -5.60 0.72
CA PHE A 22 -19.67 -5.75 -0.45
C PHE A 22 -19.17 -7.18 -0.58
N ARG A 23 -19.21 -7.74 -1.79
CA ARG A 23 -18.78 -9.11 -2.06
C ARG A 23 -18.00 -9.19 -3.35
N TRP A 24 -17.12 -10.19 -3.42
CA TRP A 24 -16.54 -10.61 -4.69
C TRP A 24 -17.65 -10.96 -5.67
N ASN A 25 -17.63 -10.33 -6.84
CA ASN A 25 -18.58 -10.56 -7.91
C ASN A 25 -17.83 -11.11 -9.14
N PRO A 26 -17.87 -12.44 -9.36
CA PRO A 26 -17.12 -13.06 -10.45
C PRO A 26 -17.68 -12.71 -11.85
N THR A 27 -18.86 -12.09 -11.94
CA THR A 27 -19.43 -11.65 -13.23
C THR A 27 -19.08 -10.20 -13.55
N HIS A 28 -18.52 -9.44 -12.60
CA HIS A 28 -18.05 -8.08 -12.83
C HIS A 28 -16.68 -8.11 -13.51
N ARG A 29 -16.56 -7.40 -14.65
CA ARG A 29 -15.30 -7.34 -15.40
C ARG A 29 -14.35 -6.35 -14.74
N ALA A 30 -13.19 -6.83 -14.31
CA ALA A 30 -12.15 -5.98 -13.77
C ALA A 30 -11.51 -5.13 -14.87
N ARG A 31 -11.33 -3.83 -14.61
CA ARG A 31 -10.71 -2.89 -15.55
C ARG A 31 -10.10 -1.69 -14.84
N VAL A 32 -9.12 -1.08 -15.49
CA VAL A 32 -8.46 0.16 -15.06
C VAL A 32 -8.86 1.27 -16.03
N GLY A 33 -9.44 2.34 -15.51
CA GLY A 33 -9.82 3.53 -16.26
C GLY A 33 -8.71 4.57 -16.27
N LEU A 34 -8.23 4.92 -17.46
CA LEU A 34 -7.26 5.99 -17.68
C LEU A 34 -8.02 7.23 -18.16
N LEU A 35 -8.18 8.20 -17.25
CA LEU A 35 -8.87 9.46 -17.51
C LEU A 35 -7.82 10.59 -17.59
N PRO A 36 -7.74 11.34 -18.71
CA PRO A 36 -6.89 12.51 -18.80
C PRO A 36 -7.23 13.54 -17.72
N ARG A 37 -6.23 14.10 -17.04
CA ARG A 37 -6.44 15.03 -15.90
C ARG A 37 -7.26 16.27 -16.25
N ASN A 38 -7.15 16.75 -17.49
CA ASN A 38 -7.88 17.90 -18.01
C ASN A 38 -9.04 17.50 -18.95
N GLY A 39 -9.40 16.22 -18.98
CA GLY A 39 -10.49 15.69 -19.80
C GLY A 39 -11.83 15.64 -19.07
N THR A 40 -12.78 14.96 -19.69
CA THR A 40 -14.13 14.69 -19.18
C THR A 40 -14.34 13.19 -19.02
N ALA A 41 -15.41 12.79 -18.34
CA ALA A 41 -15.75 11.37 -18.17
C ALA A 41 -15.90 10.60 -19.52
N ALA A 42 -16.19 11.29 -20.62
CA ALA A 42 -16.27 10.68 -21.95
C ALA A 42 -14.89 10.29 -22.52
N ASP A 43 -13.81 10.90 -22.01
CA ASP A 43 -12.44 10.70 -22.49
C ASP A 43 -11.73 9.53 -21.81
N ILE A 44 -12.42 8.80 -20.92
CA ILE A 44 -11.83 7.68 -20.20
C ILE A 44 -11.56 6.49 -21.13
N VAL A 45 -10.33 5.97 -21.08
CA VAL A 45 -9.93 4.73 -21.76
C VAL A 45 -9.94 3.59 -20.74
N TRP A 46 -10.75 2.56 -20.98
CA TRP A 46 -10.82 1.39 -20.10
C TRP A 46 -9.87 0.29 -20.58
N CYS A 47 -8.94 -0.09 -19.71
CA CYS A 47 -8.00 -1.18 -19.93
C CYS A 47 -8.45 -2.42 -19.16
N ALA A 48 -8.62 -3.56 -19.83
CA ALA A 48 -8.97 -4.82 -19.18
C ALA A 48 -7.81 -5.34 -18.33
N VAL A 49 -8.12 -5.85 -17.12
CA VAL A 49 -7.14 -6.46 -16.21
C VAL A 49 -7.68 -7.80 -15.72
N GLU A 50 -6.80 -8.78 -15.50
CA GLU A 50 -7.19 -10.04 -14.87
C GLU A 50 -7.79 -9.79 -13.48
N PRO A 51 -8.93 -10.43 -13.11
CA PRO A 51 -9.62 -10.19 -11.86
C PRO A 51 -8.70 -10.26 -10.63
N CYS A 52 -8.74 -9.19 -9.84
CA CYS A 52 -8.02 -9.00 -8.58
C CYS A 52 -8.65 -7.84 -7.82
N PHE A 53 -8.22 -7.60 -6.59
CA PHE A 53 -8.60 -6.43 -5.81
C PHE A 53 -7.36 -5.66 -5.35
N VAL A 54 -7.46 -4.34 -5.28
CA VAL A 54 -6.40 -3.44 -4.81
C VAL A 54 -7.04 -2.51 -3.79
N PHE A 55 -6.49 -2.48 -2.58
CA PHE A 55 -6.86 -1.47 -1.59
C PHE A 55 -5.99 -0.22 -1.77
N HIS A 56 -4.67 -0.41 -1.80
CA HIS A 56 -3.71 0.69 -1.80
C HIS A 56 -2.77 0.66 -2.99
N VAL A 57 -2.50 1.86 -3.47
CA VAL A 57 -1.60 2.17 -4.58
C VAL A 57 -0.37 2.82 -3.98
N ALA A 58 0.82 2.33 -4.30
CA ALA A 58 2.07 2.96 -3.89
C ALA A 58 2.25 4.29 -4.64
N ASN A 59 2.24 4.22 -5.98
CA ASN A 59 2.36 5.37 -6.87
C ASN A 59 1.99 4.98 -8.31
N ALA A 60 1.71 5.97 -9.16
CA ALA A 60 1.49 5.79 -10.59
C ALA A 60 2.16 6.91 -11.40
N TYR A 61 2.63 6.60 -12.60
CA TYR A 61 3.23 7.58 -13.52
C TYR A 61 3.09 7.16 -14.98
N ASP A 62 3.20 8.13 -15.88
CA ASP A 62 3.19 7.88 -17.32
C ASP A 62 4.62 7.50 -17.77
N ASP A 63 4.77 6.41 -18.53
CA ASP A 63 6.05 6.05 -19.16
C ASP A 63 6.28 6.79 -20.49
N ALA A 64 7.46 6.62 -21.08
CA ALA A 64 7.85 7.31 -22.31
C ALA A 64 7.00 6.91 -23.54
N ASP A 65 6.32 5.76 -23.48
CA ASP A 65 5.46 5.25 -24.55
C ASP A 65 3.99 5.65 -24.35
N GLY A 66 3.68 6.44 -23.31
CA GLY A 66 2.32 6.89 -22.99
C GLY A 66 1.47 5.84 -22.28
N ARG A 67 2.08 4.80 -21.71
CA ARG A 67 1.40 3.85 -20.82
C ARG A 67 1.42 4.37 -19.38
N VAL A 68 0.53 3.85 -18.56
CA VAL A 68 0.49 4.17 -17.12
C VAL A 68 1.09 2.99 -16.35
N VAL A 69 2.23 3.24 -15.69
CA VAL A 69 2.82 2.30 -14.74
C VAL A 69 2.24 2.61 -13.36
N VAL A 70 1.77 1.59 -12.66
CA VAL A 70 1.27 1.71 -11.29
C VAL A 70 1.79 0.57 -10.44
N ASP A 71 2.34 0.91 -9.28
CA ASP A 71 2.73 -0.06 -8.26
C ASP A 71 1.62 -0.13 -7.20
N VAL A 72 1.12 -1.34 -6.94
CA VAL A 72 -0.05 -1.60 -6.10
C VAL A 72 0.19 -2.79 -5.18
N VAL A 73 -0.57 -2.88 -4.10
CA VAL A 73 -0.73 -4.14 -3.38
C VAL A 73 -2.00 -4.84 -3.89
N ALA A 74 -1.80 -5.95 -4.60
CA ALA A 74 -2.86 -6.70 -5.24
C ALA A 74 -3.22 -7.97 -4.46
N TYR A 75 -4.51 -8.25 -4.45
CA TYR A 75 -5.14 -9.42 -3.86
C TYR A 75 -5.78 -10.24 -4.97
N GLU A 76 -5.57 -11.55 -5.00
CA GLU A 76 -6.27 -12.40 -5.97
C GLU A 76 -7.77 -12.42 -5.73
N ARG A 77 -8.17 -12.42 -4.45
CA ARG A 77 -9.57 -12.45 -4.06
C ARG A 77 -9.78 -11.89 -2.66
N VAL A 78 -10.87 -11.15 -2.48
CA VAL A 78 -11.32 -10.62 -1.19
C VAL A 78 -12.83 -10.69 -1.10
N PHE A 79 -13.36 -10.81 0.13
CA PHE A 79 -14.79 -10.81 0.42
C PHE A 79 -15.60 -11.86 -0.38
N ALA A 80 -15.00 -12.99 -0.75
CA ALA A 80 -15.73 -14.08 -1.39
C ALA A 80 -16.51 -14.93 -0.39
N SER A 81 -15.98 -15.08 0.83
CA SER A 81 -16.66 -15.79 1.91
C SER A 81 -17.87 -15.03 2.47
N ALA A 82 -18.82 -15.75 3.07
CA ALA A 82 -20.01 -15.15 3.68
C ALA A 82 -19.67 -14.20 4.84
N GLY A 83 -18.59 -14.48 5.58
CA GLY A 83 -18.08 -13.63 6.68
C GLY A 83 -17.31 -12.40 6.21
N GLY A 84 -17.01 -12.26 4.92
CA GLY A 84 -16.07 -11.25 4.41
C GLY A 84 -14.62 -11.65 4.67
N GLY A 85 -13.75 -10.67 4.84
CA GLY A 85 -12.30 -10.86 5.02
C GLY A 85 -11.49 -10.90 3.72
N LEU A 86 -10.19 -11.10 3.89
CA LEU A 86 -9.21 -11.23 2.81
C LEU A 86 -9.03 -12.73 2.53
N ASP A 87 -9.38 -13.18 1.32
CA ASP A 87 -9.30 -14.61 0.98
C ASP A 87 -7.86 -15.03 0.63
N THR A 88 -7.02 -14.07 0.23
CA THR A 88 -5.59 -14.23 -0.07
C THR A 88 -4.80 -13.06 0.52
N PRO A 89 -3.52 -13.21 0.89
CA PRO A 89 -2.69 -12.08 1.28
C PRO A 89 -2.42 -11.13 0.11
N GLY A 90 -2.19 -9.85 0.42
CA GLY A 90 -1.77 -8.85 -0.53
C GLY A 90 -0.29 -9.02 -0.90
N ARG A 91 0.05 -8.73 -2.15
CA ARG A 91 1.43 -8.77 -2.66
C ARG A 91 1.74 -7.53 -3.49
N LEU A 92 3.00 -7.11 -3.51
CA LEU A 92 3.41 -5.95 -4.29
C LEU A 92 3.48 -6.34 -5.78
N GLU A 93 2.71 -5.65 -6.62
CA GLU A 93 2.68 -5.81 -8.06
C GLU A 93 2.94 -4.48 -8.78
N ARG A 94 3.58 -4.57 -9.94
CA ARG A 94 3.63 -3.51 -10.95
C ARG A 94 2.64 -3.82 -12.06
N TRP A 95 1.75 -2.89 -12.35
CA TRP A 95 0.86 -2.96 -13.48
C TRP A 95 1.26 -1.94 -14.54
N THR A 96 1.15 -2.34 -15.80
CA THR A 96 1.35 -1.44 -16.95
C THR A 96 0.05 -1.40 -17.75
N ALA A 97 -0.69 -0.31 -17.63
CA ALA A 97 -1.92 -0.08 -18.36
C ALA A 97 -1.62 0.65 -19.68
N ASP A 98 -1.90 -0.02 -20.80
CA ASP A 98 -1.63 0.50 -22.14
C ASP A 98 -2.94 0.98 -22.78
N PRO A 99 -3.15 2.31 -22.96
CA PRO A 99 -4.37 2.85 -23.55
C PRO A 99 -4.51 2.52 -25.04
N ALA A 100 -3.42 2.23 -25.76
CA ALA A 100 -3.47 1.86 -27.18
C ALA A 100 -4.00 0.43 -27.38
N THR A 101 -3.68 -0.48 -26.44
CA THR A 101 -4.18 -1.87 -26.50
C THR A 101 -5.43 -2.12 -25.66
N GLY A 102 -5.74 -1.22 -24.71
CA GLY A 102 -6.84 -1.39 -23.77
C GLY A 102 -6.63 -2.55 -22.81
N ARG A 103 -5.38 -2.83 -22.41
CA ARG A 103 -5.01 -3.95 -21.53
C ARG A 103 -4.04 -3.52 -20.44
N VAL A 104 -4.07 -4.26 -19.35
CA VAL A 104 -3.15 -4.13 -18.22
C VAL A 104 -2.29 -5.38 -18.15
N ASP A 105 -0.97 -5.21 -18.26
CA ASP A 105 -0.01 -6.25 -17.89
C ASP A 105 0.27 -6.18 -16.38
N ARG A 106 0.40 -7.33 -15.73
CA ARG A 106 0.62 -7.45 -14.29
C ARG A 106 1.89 -8.24 -14.01
N ARG A 107 2.76 -7.68 -13.18
CA ARG A 107 3.99 -8.32 -12.73
C ARG A 107 4.07 -8.30 -11.21
N VAL A 108 4.28 -9.46 -10.59
CA VAL A 108 4.62 -9.53 -9.17
C VAL A 108 6.04 -9.01 -8.95
N ILE A 109 6.20 -8.03 -8.04
CA ILE A 109 7.49 -7.53 -7.57
C ILE A 109 7.96 -8.39 -6.40
N ASP A 110 7.11 -8.54 -5.38
CA ASP A 110 7.35 -9.39 -4.22
C ASP A 110 6.05 -10.10 -3.82
N SER A 111 6.12 -11.42 -3.70
CA SER A 111 4.99 -12.28 -3.34
C SER A 111 4.75 -12.35 -1.84
N ALA A 112 5.64 -11.82 -0.99
CA ALA A 112 5.44 -11.86 0.45
C ALA A 112 4.20 -11.04 0.86
N PRO A 113 3.43 -11.52 1.87
CA PRO A 113 2.29 -10.81 2.41
C PRO A 113 2.66 -9.41 2.91
N GLN A 114 2.09 -8.39 2.27
CA GLN A 114 2.37 -7.00 2.61
C GLN A 114 1.19 -6.07 2.29
N GLU A 115 1.20 -4.89 2.90
CA GLU A 115 0.25 -3.81 2.65
C GLU A 115 0.84 -2.42 3.03
N PHE A 116 0.02 -1.38 3.01
CA PHE A 116 0.33 0.01 3.34
C PHE A 116 1.57 0.52 2.58
N PRO A 117 1.57 0.47 1.23
CA PRO A 117 2.69 0.92 0.45
C PRO A 117 2.88 2.43 0.57
N ARG A 118 4.12 2.84 0.79
CA ARG A 118 4.55 4.24 0.92
C ARG A 118 5.80 4.45 0.06
N ILE A 119 5.95 5.66 -0.45
CA ILE A 119 7.11 6.08 -1.24
C ILE A 119 7.62 7.43 -0.72
N ASP A 120 8.72 7.91 -1.28
CA ASP A 120 9.05 9.33 -1.19
C ASP A 120 8.00 10.16 -1.92
N GLU A 121 7.16 10.89 -1.18
CA GLU A 121 6.03 11.64 -1.73
C GLU A 121 6.45 12.75 -2.70
N ARG A 122 7.73 13.18 -2.70
CA ARG A 122 8.29 14.07 -3.73
C ARG A 122 8.21 13.45 -5.14
N ARG A 123 7.99 12.13 -5.23
CA ARG A 123 7.85 11.34 -6.46
C ARG A 123 6.41 11.00 -6.83
N PHE A 124 5.40 11.52 -6.14
CA PHE A 124 4.01 11.28 -6.56
C PHE A 124 3.77 11.68 -8.01
N GLY A 125 3.18 10.77 -8.79
CA GLY A 125 2.95 10.99 -10.22
C GLY A 125 4.19 10.87 -11.10
N ARG A 126 5.34 10.44 -10.56
CA ARG A 126 6.64 10.38 -11.24
C ARG A 126 7.30 9.00 -11.05
N PRO A 127 8.28 8.64 -11.89
CA PRO A 127 9.11 7.47 -11.65
C PRO A 127 9.75 7.51 -10.26
N HIS A 128 9.71 6.37 -9.59
CA HIS A 128 10.23 6.14 -8.25
C HIS A 128 10.95 4.78 -8.22
N ARG A 129 11.92 4.65 -7.33
CA ARG A 129 12.77 3.48 -7.10
C ARG A 129 12.45 2.77 -5.80
N TYR A 130 12.07 3.48 -4.75
CA TYR A 130 11.88 2.87 -3.42
C TYR A 130 10.41 2.80 -3.03
N VAL A 131 10.00 1.63 -2.51
CA VAL A 131 8.68 1.40 -1.92
C VAL A 131 8.87 0.78 -0.54
N TYR A 132 8.14 1.29 0.44
CA TYR A 132 8.10 0.78 1.81
C TYR A 132 6.73 0.18 2.10
N THR A 133 6.66 -0.99 2.73
CA THR A 133 5.39 -1.67 3.02
C THR A 133 5.42 -2.27 4.42
N GLY A 134 4.26 -2.34 5.06
CA GLY A 134 4.06 -3.17 6.25
C GLY A 134 3.92 -4.64 5.88
N SER A 135 4.53 -5.53 6.64
CA SER A 135 4.23 -6.96 6.54
C SER A 135 2.84 -7.25 7.13
N VAL A 136 2.14 -8.24 6.57
CA VAL A 136 0.85 -8.71 7.12
C VAL A 136 0.90 -10.21 7.37
N PRO A 137 0.08 -10.78 8.28
CA PRO A 137 0.03 -12.22 8.46
C PRO A 137 -0.29 -12.95 7.15
N ALA A 138 0.32 -14.11 6.96
CA ALA A 138 0.02 -14.97 5.82
C ALA A 138 -1.43 -15.50 5.82
N ASP A 139 -2.09 -15.53 6.98
CA ASP A 139 -3.50 -15.93 7.12
C ASP A 139 -4.50 -14.81 6.76
N GLY A 140 -4.01 -13.63 6.37
CA GLY A 140 -4.84 -12.51 5.90
C GLY A 140 -5.56 -11.75 7.01
N ASN A 141 -5.26 -11.99 8.29
CA ASN A 141 -5.88 -11.25 9.38
C ASN A 141 -5.29 -9.83 9.52
N THR A 142 -5.92 -8.83 8.91
CA THR A 142 -5.50 -7.42 9.01
C THR A 142 -6.05 -6.65 10.21
N GLN A 143 -6.83 -7.30 11.10
CA GLN A 143 -7.34 -6.66 12.33
C GLN A 143 -6.21 -6.31 13.32
N LEU A 144 -5.02 -6.83 13.06
CA LEU A 144 -3.76 -6.46 13.67
C LEU A 144 -2.84 -6.17 12.49
N VAL A 145 -2.09 -5.07 12.50
CA VAL A 145 -0.88 -5.07 11.68
C VAL A 145 -0.04 -6.22 12.23
N GLY A 146 0.13 -7.26 11.44
CA GLY A 146 0.22 -8.62 11.99
C GLY A 146 1.50 -9.36 11.61
N ALA A 147 2.55 -8.62 11.25
CA ALA A 147 3.88 -9.16 11.37
C ALA A 147 4.80 -8.10 11.97
N THR A 148 5.83 -8.57 12.64
CA THR A 148 6.78 -7.77 13.41
C THR A 148 7.77 -7.02 12.50
N GLN A 149 7.41 -6.82 11.23
CA GLN A 149 8.31 -6.41 10.17
C GLN A 149 7.75 -5.30 9.28
N ILE A 150 8.64 -4.52 8.69
CA ILE A 150 8.37 -3.70 7.51
C ILE A 150 9.41 -4.00 6.43
N TYR A 151 9.06 -3.74 5.17
CA TYR A 151 9.92 -4.01 4.01
C TYR A 151 10.30 -2.72 3.30
N LYS A 152 11.53 -2.69 2.76
CA LYS A 152 12.00 -1.71 1.80
C LYS A 152 12.32 -2.45 0.50
N HIS A 153 11.69 -2.02 -0.59
CA HIS A 153 11.91 -2.55 -1.93
C HIS A 153 12.71 -1.56 -2.75
N ASP A 154 13.79 -2.03 -3.37
CA ASP A 154 14.50 -1.30 -4.41
C ASP A 154 14.05 -1.84 -5.78
N LEU A 155 13.16 -1.11 -6.45
CA LEU A 155 12.56 -1.52 -7.71
C LEU A 155 13.54 -1.54 -8.89
N ALA A 156 14.72 -0.93 -8.75
CA ALA A 156 15.75 -0.97 -9.77
C ALA A 156 16.58 -2.26 -9.70
N THR A 157 16.85 -2.76 -8.48
CA THR A 157 17.64 -3.98 -8.27
C THR A 157 16.80 -5.23 -8.05
N GLY A 158 15.53 -5.07 -7.65
CA GLY A 158 14.65 -6.15 -7.19
C GLY A 158 14.96 -6.62 -5.76
N GLU A 159 15.82 -5.90 -5.03
CA GLU A 159 16.18 -6.24 -3.64
C GLU A 159 15.05 -5.86 -2.69
N ARG A 160 14.77 -6.75 -1.73
CA ARG A 160 13.97 -6.46 -0.54
C ARG A 160 14.82 -6.54 0.71
N ARG A 161 14.77 -5.48 1.51
CA ARG A 161 15.33 -5.42 2.87
C ARG A 161 14.23 -5.47 3.92
N VAL A 162 14.57 -5.95 5.12
CA VAL A 162 13.59 -6.18 6.19
C VAL A 162 14.05 -5.50 7.47
N HIS A 163 13.18 -4.66 8.05
CA HIS A 163 13.36 -4.20 9.43
C HIS A 163 12.47 -5.05 10.33
N GLU A 164 13.06 -5.67 11.35
CA GLU A 164 12.41 -6.55 12.32
C GLU A 164 12.35 -5.86 13.68
N PHE A 165 11.15 -5.63 14.20
CA PHE A 165 10.93 -4.98 15.49
C PHE A 165 11.02 -5.96 16.66
N GLY A 166 10.92 -7.26 16.42
CA GLY A 166 10.97 -8.31 17.44
C GLY A 166 9.59 -8.77 17.91
N ALA A 167 9.59 -9.82 18.72
CA ALA A 167 8.36 -10.39 19.30
C ALA A 167 7.56 -9.34 20.07
N ASP A 168 6.22 -9.45 20.01
CA ASP A 168 5.28 -8.55 20.70
C ASP A 168 5.31 -7.09 20.22
N ARG A 169 6.00 -6.80 19.11
CA ARG A 169 6.10 -5.47 18.52
C ARG A 169 5.35 -5.42 17.20
N VAL A 170 4.26 -4.65 17.18
CA VAL A 170 3.33 -4.54 16.07
C VAL A 170 3.49 -3.16 15.42
N PRO A 171 4.23 -3.03 14.30
CA PRO A 171 4.37 -1.76 13.59
C PRO A 171 3.06 -1.35 12.92
N GLY A 172 2.80 -0.06 12.75
CA GLY A 172 1.72 0.49 11.92
C GLY A 172 2.18 0.79 10.48
N GLU A 173 1.46 1.67 9.79
CA GLU A 173 1.96 2.30 8.56
C GLU A 173 3.14 3.24 8.89
N PHE A 174 4.26 3.08 8.19
CA PHE A 174 5.43 3.95 8.30
C PHE A 174 5.49 4.94 7.14
N VAL A 175 5.67 6.22 7.45
CA VAL A 175 5.72 7.32 6.48
C VAL A 175 7.18 7.72 6.23
N PHE A 176 7.56 7.87 4.96
CA PHE A 176 8.88 8.40 4.59
C PHE A 176 8.93 9.92 4.79
N VAL A 177 10.03 10.40 5.34
CA VAL A 177 10.34 11.80 5.60
C VAL A 177 11.73 12.09 5.02
N PRO A 178 11.84 12.91 3.95
CA PRO A 178 13.13 13.20 3.34
C PRO A 178 14.03 14.01 4.28
N ALA A 179 15.35 13.79 4.21
CA ALA A 179 16.34 14.56 4.96
C ALA A 179 16.34 16.06 4.59
N GLY A 180 15.90 16.36 3.37
CA GLY A 180 15.70 17.72 2.87
C GLY A 180 15.16 17.70 1.43
N PRO A 181 14.87 18.86 0.84
CA PRO A 181 14.31 18.94 -0.52
C PRO A 181 15.19 18.29 -1.58
N GLU A 182 16.51 18.44 -1.45
CA GLU A 182 17.53 17.94 -2.39
C GLU A 182 18.10 16.56 -2.02
N ALA A 183 17.59 15.94 -0.94
CA ALA A 183 18.06 14.64 -0.50
C ALA A 183 17.77 13.55 -1.55
N GLY A 184 18.60 12.50 -1.60
CA GLY A 184 18.31 11.29 -2.35
C GLY A 184 16.92 10.69 -2.04
N GLU A 185 16.44 9.80 -2.90
CA GLU A 185 15.06 9.27 -2.80
C GLU A 185 14.82 8.45 -1.53
N ASP A 186 15.85 7.76 -1.01
CA ASP A 186 15.82 7.06 0.28
C ASP A 186 16.68 7.74 1.36
N GLU A 187 17.16 8.96 1.11
CA GLU A 187 17.94 9.73 2.08
C GLU A 187 16.97 10.49 3.01
N GLY A 188 16.72 9.89 4.16
CA GLY A 188 15.75 10.39 5.13
C GLY A 188 15.40 9.35 6.17
N TRP A 189 14.18 9.46 6.69
CA TRP A 189 13.69 8.62 7.78
C TRP A 189 12.36 7.99 7.43
N LEU A 190 12.08 6.84 8.06
CA LEU A 190 10.73 6.33 8.17
C LEU A 190 10.24 6.55 9.60
N VAL A 191 9.03 7.07 9.73
CA VAL A 191 8.39 7.31 11.02
C VAL A 191 7.07 6.58 11.12
N GLY A 192 6.81 5.96 12.27
CA GLY A 192 5.60 5.17 12.47
C GLY A 192 5.37 4.83 13.93
N LEU A 193 4.16 4.35 14.22
CA LEU A 193 3.80 3.85 15.54
C LEU A 193 4.10 2.35 15.64
N VAL A 194 4.62 1.92 16.79
CA VAL A 194 4.86 0.50 17.08
C VAL A 194 4.18 0.18 18.40
N ILE A 195 3.19 -0.70 18.35
CA ILE A 195 2.50 -1.19 19.55
C ILE A 195 3.36 -2.25 20.21
N ASP A 196 3.60 -2.10 21.49
CA ASP A 196 4.19 -3.12 22.35
C ASP A 196 3.06 -3.88 23.05
N THR A 197 2.78 -5.10 22.60
CA THR A 197 1.65 -5.90 23.11
C THR A 197 1.93 -6.52 24.48
N ALA A 198 3.20 -6.58 24.91
CA ALA A 198 3.57 -7.09 26.23
C ALA A 198 3.30 -6.05 27.34
N SER A 199 3.53 -4.77 27.04
CA SER A 199 3.32 -3.66 27.98
C SER A 199 2.02 -2.89 27.75
N ASP A 200 1.27 -3.18 26.69
CA ASP A 200 0.07 -2.45 26.25
C ASP A 200 0.34 -0.95 26.07
N THR A 201 1.47 -0.62 25.44
CA THR A 201 1.88 0.75 25.13
C THR A 201 2.21 0.92 23.64
N THR A 202 2.50 2.16 23.24
CA THR A 202 2.92 2.47 21.88
C THR A 202 4.13 3.39 21.89
N ASP A 203 5.08 3.09 21.00
CA ASP A 203 6.24 3.91 20.72
C ASP A 203 6.06 4.62 19.37
N PHE A 204 6.46 5.89 19.29
CA PHE A 204 6.74 6.53 18.01
C PHE A 204 8.19 6.23 17.63
N THR A 205 8.40 5.52 16.52
CA THR A 205 9.70 4.99 16.11
C THR A 205 10.20 5.70 14.86
N ILE A 206 11.49 6.01 14.84
CA ILE A 206 12.19 6.65 13.73
C ILE A 206 13.30 5.71 13.25
N LEU A 207 13.24 5.34 11.97
CA LEU A 207 14.24 4.52 11.30
C LEU A 207 15.02 5.37 10.31
N ASP A 208 16.31 5.08 10.15
CA ASP A 208 17.09 5.60 9.03
C ASP A 208 16.74 4.80 7.76
N ALA A 209 16.26 5.47 6.72
CA ALA A 209 15.84 4.81 5.50
C ALA A 209 17.02 4.27 4.67
N GLY A 210 18.21 4.85 4.80
CA GLY A 210 19.46 4.39 4.18
C GLY A 210 20.06 3.19 4.92
N ALA A 211 19.99 3.20 6.25
CA ALA A 211 20.39 2.09 7.13
C ALA A 211 19.18 1.28 7.63
N PHE A 212 18.27 0.91 6.71
CA PHE A 212 16.94 0.37 7.02
C PHE A 212 16.89 -0.82 7.99
N GLU A 213 17.88 -1.72 7.93
CA GLU A 213 17.93 -2.93 8.77
C GLU A 213 18.63 -2.71 10.12
N ALA A 214 19.19 -1.51 10.35
CA ALA A 214 19.78 -1.14 11.62
C ALA A 214 18.69 -0.86 12.68
N PRO A 215 19.03 -0.87 13.98
CA PRO A 215 18.11 -0.45 15.03
C PRO A 215 17.55 0.96 14.79
N PRO A 216 16.36 1.28 15.32
CA PRO A 216 15.81 2.63 15.25
C PRO A 216 16.80 3.69 15.72
N VAL A 217 16.87 4.81 14.99
CA VAL A 217 17.70 5.96 15.41
C VAL A 217 17.08 6.71 16.59
N ALA A 218 15.76 6.58 16.77
CA ALA A 218 15.06 7.04 17.95
C ALA A 218 13.75 6.27 18.17
N THR A 219 13.40 6.09 19.44
CA THR A 219 12.13 5.52 19.89
C THR A 219 11.59 6.41 21.01
N ILE A 220 10.37 6.92 20.84
CA ILE A 220 9.71 7.82 21.79
C ILE A 220 8.51 7.11 22.42
N PRO A 221 8.60 6.72 23.71
CA PRO A 221 7.48 6.08 24.40
C PRO A 221 6.33 7.06 24.64
N LEU A 222 5.12 6.67 24.26
CA LEU A 222 3.92 7.50 24.44
C LEU A 222 3.20 7.23 25.77
N GLY A 223 3.58 6.16 26.47
CA GLY A 223 3.09 5.81 27.81
C GLY A 223 1.65 5.27 27.87
N HIS A 224 1.01 5.04 26.73
CA HIS A 224 -0.31 4.42 26.62
C HIS A 224 -0.48 3.78 25.23
N ARG A 225 -1.47 2.90 25.09
CA ARG A 225 -1.80 2.28 23.81
C ARG A 225 -2.51 3.25 22.88
N ILE A 226 -1.95 3.42 21.69
CA ILE A 226 -2.68 3.89 20.51
C ILE A 226 -3.19 2.64 19.78
N PRO A 227 -4.51 2.48 19.62
CA PRO A 227 -5.07 1.35 18.88
C PRO A 227 -4.55 1.29 17.43
N PRO A 228 -4.57 0.12 16.78
CA PRO A 228 -4.25 0.00 15.35
C PRO A 228 -5.01 1.05 14.54
N GLY A 229 -4.27 1.93 13.88
CA GLY A 229 -4.79 2.97 13.00
C GLY A 229 -4.88 2.51 11.55
N PHE A 230 -5.18 3.46 10.66
CA PHE A 230 -5.09 3.27 9.22
C PHE A 230 -3.94 4.11 8.67
N HIS A 231 -4.25 5.34 8.24
CA HIS A 231 -3.30 6.19 7.53
C HIS A 231 -2.68 7.28 8.39
N GLY A 232 -1.44 7.61 8.07
CA GLY A 232 -0.71 8.77 8.57
C GLY A 232 -0.08 9.57 7.43
N ASN A 233 0.20 10.85 7.69
CA ASN A 233 0.96 11.70 6.77
C ASN A 233 1.89 12.61 7.59
N TRP A 234 3.06 12.91 7.03
CA TRP A 234 4.00 13.87 7.60
C TRP A 234 3.86 15.21 6.89
N PHE A 235 3.74 16.28 7.67
CA PHE A 235 3.75 17.64 7.16
C PHE A 235 4.99 18.35 7.69
N PRO A 236 5.96 18.73 6.85
CA PRO A 236 7.09 19.52 7.30
C PRO A 236 6.58 20.84 7.86
N ASN A 237 7.26 21.35 8.89
CA ASN A 237 6.92 22.64 9.46
C ASN A 237 7.21 23.73 8.41
N GLN A 238 6.19 24.15 7.67
CA GLN A 238 6.27 25.31 6.80
C GLN A 238 6.35 26.52 7.71
N ARG A 239 7.55 27.10 7.88
CA ARG A 239 7.58 28.52 8.24
C ARG A 239 6.89 29.23 7.09
N ALA A 240 5.74 29.83 7.37
CA ALA A 240 5.16 30.80 6.47
C ALA A 240 6.21 31.90 6.27
N GLU A 241 6.72 32.02 5.06
CA GLU A 241 7.42 33.24 4.63
C GLU A 241 6.39 34.36 4.39
#